data_AF-A0A2A7NLH5-F1
#
_entry.id   AF-A0A2A7NLH5-F1
#
_cell.length_a   1.000
_cell.length_b   1.000
_cell.length_c   1.000
_cell.angle_alpha   90.00
_cell.angle_beta   90.00
_cell.angle_gamma   90.00
#
_symmetry.space_group_name_H-M   'P 1'
#
loop_
_entity.id
_entity.type
_entity.pdbx_description
1 polymer ?
#
loop_
_entity_poly.entity_id
_entity_poly.type
_entity_poly.pdbx_seq_one_letter_code
_entity_poly.pdbx_strand_id
1 'polypeptide(L)'
;RVGGGVNHRMGLGDAALIKDNHVAAAGSVLAALEAVRAAAPGLPCEVEVDSLEQLDDVLGAGVELILLDNFPVWQTQIAVQRRDTRAPATKLESSGGLSLESAADYAATGVDYLAVGALTHSVRVLDVGLDT
;
A
#
# COMPACT_ATOMS: atom_id res chain seq x y z
N ARG A 1 -13.31 -9.29 4.44
CA ARG A 1 -13.46 -10.76 4.55
C ARG A 1 -14.79 -11.29 4.01
N VAL A 2 -15.94 -11.07 4.65
CA VAL A 2 -17.22 -11.66 4.19
C VAL A 2 -17.65 -11.17 2.80
N GLY A 3 -17.39 -9.89 2.48
CA GLY A 3 -17.61 -9.34 1.14
C GLY A 3 -16.51 -9.62 0.11
N GLY A 4 -15.63 -10.60 0.34
CA GLY A 4 -14.57 -11.01 -0.60
C GLY A 4 -13.21 -10.29 -0.45
N GLY A 5 -13.14 -9.17 0.26
CA GLY A 5 -11.86 -8.49 0.54
C GLY A 5 -10.97 -9.20 1.56
N VAL A 6 -9.66 -8.97 1.50
CA VAL A 6 -8.67 -9.43 2.49
C VAL A 6 -8.42 -8.30 3.49
N ASN A 7 -8.24 -8.65 4.77
CA ASN A 7 -7.87 -7.64 5.76
C ASN A 7 -6.38 -7.29 5.56
N HIS A 8 -6.05 -6.00 5.66
CA HIS A 8 -4.66 -5.52 5.76
C HIS A 8 -4.13 -5.81 7.19
N ARG A 9 -3.34 -4.90 7.76
CA ARG A 9 -2.93 -4.94 9.18
C ARG A 9 -4.15 -4.83 10.11
N MET A 10 -4.12 -5.54 11.23
CA MET A 10 -5.12 -5.46 12.29
C MET A 10 -4.70 -4.48 13.41
N GLY A 11 -3.40 -4.20 13.54
CA GLY A 11 -2.85 -3.23 14.48
C GLY A 11 -1.45 -2.73 14.10
N LEU A 12 -0.90 -1.84 14.94
CA LEU A 12 0.42 -1.22 14.72
C LEU A 12 1.61 -2.18 14.91
N GLY A 13 1.41 -3.34 15.53
CA GLY A 13 2.45 -4.32 15.79
C GLY A 13 2.58 -5.44 14.74
N ASP A 14 1.68 -5.50 13.76
CA ASP A 14 1.63 -6.62 12.80
C ASP A 14 2.70 -6.51 11.71
N ALA A 15 3.00 -5.27 11.30
CA ALA A 15 4.02 -4.91 10.34
C ALA A 15 4.40 -3.45 10.58
N ALA A 16 5.67 -3.12 10.38
CA ALA A 16 6.08 -1.72 10.38
C ALA A 16 5.59 -1.06 9.07
N LEU A 17 4.83 0.03 9.18
CA LEU A 17 4.52 0.87 8.02
C LEU A 17 5.23 2.21 8.16
N ILE A 18 6.17 2.43 7.26
CA ILE A 18 6.86 3.69 7.09
C ILE A 18 5.98 4.58 6.23
N LYS A 19 5.69 5.77 6.75
CA LYS A 19 4.85 6.82 6.15
C LYS A 19 5.64 8.11 6.03
N ASP A 20 5.09 9.08 5.32
CA ASP A 20 5.58 10.46 5.17
C ASP A 20 6.16 11.07 6.46
N ASN A 21 5.47 10.93 7.58
CA ASN A 21 5.90 11.46 8.88
C ASN A 21 7.20 10.80 9.41
N HIS A 22 7.39 9.51 9.16
CA HIS A 22 8.60 8.77 9.51
C HIS A 22 9.76 9.13 8.58
N VAL A 23 9.47 9.27 7.28
CA VAL A 23 10.43 9.70 6.26
C VAL A 23 10.94 11.09 6.59
N ALA A 24 10.05 12.03 6.93
CA ALA A 24 10.42 13.38 7.33
C ALA A 24 11.29 13.39 8.60
N ALA A 25 11.00 12.51 9.58
CA ALA A 25 11.79 12.40 10.79
C ALA A 25 13.18 11.76 10.57
N ALA A 26 13.28 10.79 9.66
CA ALA A 26 14.52 10.08 9.35
C ALA A 26 15.38 10.77 8.27
N GLY A 27 14.80 11.69 7.51
CA GLY A 27 15.43 12.45 6.44
C GLY A 27 15.34 11.81 5.04
N SER A 28 15.08 10.50 4.95
CA SER A 28 14.80 9.82 3.68
C SER A 28 14.05 8.51 3.91
N VAL A 29 13.47 7.95 2.84
CA VAL A 29 12.73 6.69 2.88
C VAL A 29 13.65 5.52 3.24
N LEU A 30 14.85 5.48 2.66
CA LEU A 30 15.86 4.49 2.98
C LEU A 30 16.34 4.60 4.44
N ALA A 31 16.57 5.81 4.94
CA ALA A 31 16.99 6.01 6.33
C ALA A 31 15.92 5.53 7.32
N ALA A 32 14.63 5.78 7.02
CA ALA A 32 13.52 5.27 7.82
C ALA A 32 13.46 3.74 7.81
N LEU A 33 13.65 3.13 6.63
CA LEU A 33 13.67 1.67 6.48
C LEU A 33 14.80 1.01 7.25
N GLU A 34 16.00 1.57 7.18
CA GLU A 34 17.17 1.07 7.91
C GLU A 34 16.97 1.18 9.43
N ALA A 35 16.43 2.31 9.90
CA ALA A 35 16.14 2.53 11.31
C ALA A 35 15.13 1.51 11.86
N VAL A 36 14.05 1.23 11.12
CA VAL A 36 13.05 0.22 11.49
C VAL A 36 13.68 -1.17 11.56
N ARG A 37 14.47 -1.55 10.55
CA ARG A 37 15.13 -2.86 10.51
C ARG A 37 16.14 -3.07 11.63
N ALA A 38 16.84 -2.01 12.04
CA ALA A 38 17.74 -2.05 13.18
C ALA A 38 16.98 -2.20 14.51
N ALA A 39 15.84 -1.52 14.65
CA ALA A 39 15.05 -1.54 15.88
C ALA A 39 14.19 -2.80 16.05
N ALA A 40 13.66 -3.35 14.96
CA ALA A 40 12.75 -4.49 14.95
C ALA A 40 13.12 -5.51 13.85
N PRO A 41 14.28 -6.20 13.98
CA PRO A 41 14.71 -7.17 12.98
C PRO A 41 13.71 -8.32 12.86
N GLY A 42 13.31 -8.63 11.63
CA GLY A 42 12.35 -9.71 11.33
C GLY A 42 10.88 -9.31 11.34
N LEU A 43 10.55 -8.06 11.69
CA LEU A 43 9.21 -7.53 11.48
C LEU A 43 9.01 -7.18 9.99
N PRO A 44 7.95 -7.66 9.33
CA PRO A 44 7.65 -7.26 7.95
C PRO A 44 7.57 -5.75 7.83
N CYS A 45 8.18 -5.21 6.78
CA CYS A 45 8.25 -3.79 6.53
C CYS A 45 7.44 -3.43 5.29
N GLU A 46 6.64 -2.39 5.44
CA GLU A 46 5.86 -1.80 4.37
C GLU A 46 6.24 -0.33 4.30
N VAL A 47 6.22 0.23 3.10
CA VAL A 47 6.60 1.63 2.89
C VAL A 47 5.60 2.32 1.98
N GLU A 48 5.18 3.51 2.39
CA GLU A 48 4.38 4.41 1.58
C GLU A 48 5.31 5.31 0.76
N VAL A 49 5.05 5.41 -0.54
CA VAL A 49 5.76 6.30 -1.45
C VAL A 49 4.76 7.14 -2.24
N ASP A 50 5.08 8.40 -2.47
CA ASP A 50 4.24 9.37 -3.19
C ASP A 50 4.79 9.74 -4.59
N SER A 51 5.94 9.17 -4.95
CA SER A 51 6.66 9.49 -6.18
C SER A 51 7.43 8.29 -6.73
N LEU A 52 7.65 8.31 -8.04
CA LEU A 52 8.40 7.26 -8.74
C LEU A 52 9.89 7.26 -8.35
N GLU A 53 10.40 8.40 -7.90
CA GLU A 53 11.74 8.58 -7.36
C GLU A 53 11.89 7.85 -6.02
N GLN A 54 10.97 8.07 -5.07
CA GLN A 54 10.96 7.33 -3.81
C GLN A 54 10.77 5.83 -4.02
N LEU A 55 9.92 5.44 -4.97
CA LEU A 55 9.77 4.04 -5.38
C LEU A 55 11.12 3.46 -5.83
N ASP A 56 11.85 4.18 -6.69
CA ASP A 56 13.16 3.72 -7.17
C ASP A 56 14.17 3.54 -6.03
N ASP A 57 14.13 4.42 -5.01
CA ASP A 57 15.01 4.33 -3.84
C ASP A 57 14.77 3.06 -3.01
N VAL A 58 13.52 2.62 -2.89
CA VAL A 58 13.16 1.44 -2.07
C VAL A 58 13.10 0.14 -2.86
N LEU A 59 13.00 0.20 -4.18
CA LEU A 59 13.04 -0.99 -5.03
C LEU A 59 14.41 -1.67 -4.92
N GLY A 60 14.39 -2.92 -4.47
CA GLY A 60 15.62 -3.69 -4.21
C GLY A 60 16.13 -3.59 -2.78
N ALA A 61 15.55 -2.73 -1.95
CA ALA A 61 15.81 -2.73 -0.51
C ALA A 61 15.18 -3.95 0.20
N GLY A 62 14.41 -4.79 -0.50
CA GLY A 62 13.78 -5.99 0.06
C GLY A 62 12.58 -5.69 0.95
N VAL A 63 11.81 -4.66 0.62
CA VAL A 63 10.55 -4.33 1.29
C VAL A 63 9.47 -5.33 0.85
N GLU A 64 8.67 -5.82 1.79
CA GLU A 64 7.61 -6.80 1.51
C GLU A 64 6.46 -6.20 0.69
N LEU A 65 6.03 -4.99 1.02
CA LEU A 65 4.94 -4.27 0.35
C LEU A 65 5.26 -2.78 0.21
N ILE A 66 5.03 -2.22 -0.97
CA ILE A 66 5.11 -0.78 -1.22
C ILE A 66 3.69 -0.26 -1.50
N LEU A 67 3.26 0.74 -0.74
CA LEU A 67 2.01 1.45 -0.93
C LEU A 67 2.27 2.66 -1.84
N LEU A 68 1.58 2.71 -2.97
CA LEU A 68 1.61 3.81 -3.94
C LEU A 68 0.53 4.81 -3.54
N ASP A 69 0.91 5.90 -2.87
CA ASP A 69 -0.04 6.89 -2.36
C ASP A 69 -0.44 7.89 -3.44
N ASN A 70 -1.73 7.90 -3.79
CA ASN A 70 -2.34 8.82 -4.76
C ASN A 70 -1.67 8.83 -6.14
N PHE A 71 -1.05 7.72 -6.54
CA PHE A 71 -0.52 7.57 -7.89
C PHE A 71 -1.68 7.56 -8.89
N PRO A 72 -1.65 8.34 -9.99
CA PRO A 72 -2.52 8.10 -11.12
C PRO A 72 -2.19 6.76 -11.78
N VAL A 73 -3.16 6.23 -12.53
CA VAL A 73 -3.06 4.92 -13.22
C VAL A 73 -1.78 4.79 -14.06
N TRP A 74 -1.36 5.86 -14.76
CA TRP A 74 -0.15 5.82 -15.58
C TRP A 74 1.14 5.70 -14.75
N GLN A 75 1.21 6.31 -13.56
CA GLN A 75 2.36 6.11 -12.66
C GLN A 75 2.31 4.73 -12.04
N THR A 76 1.12 4.23 -11.71
CA THR A 76 0.93 2.87 -11.20
C THR A 76 1.45 1.83 -12.20
N GLN A 77 1.13 2.00 -13.48
CA GLN A 77 1.66 1.16 -14.56
C GLN A 77 3.20 1.17 -14.61
N ILE A 78 3.82 2.34 -14.50
CA ILE A 78 5.28 2.47 -14.47
C ILE A 78 5.86 1.79 -13.21
N ALA A 79 5.20 1.95 -12.07
CA ALA A 79 5.62 1.33 -10.81
C ALA A 79 5.65 -0.19 -10.91
N VAL A 80 4.58 -0.79 -11.47
CA VAL A 80 4.51 -2.24 -11.72
C VAL A 80 5.65 -2.70 -12.64
N GLN A 81 5.87 -2.01 -13.77
CA GLN A 81 6.95 -2.36 -14.71
C GLN A 81 8.34 -2.33 -14.06
N ARG A 82 8.59 -1.31 -13.22
CA ARG A 82 9.86 -1.17 -12.48
C ARG A 82 10.01 -2.27 -11.43
N ARG A 83 8.94 -2.57 -10.67
CA ARG A 83 8.93 -3.66 -9.69
C ARG A 83 9.20 -4.99 -10.37
N ASP A 84 8.51 -5.32 -11.45
CA ASP A 84 8.64 -6.62 -12.13
C ASP A 84 10.07 -6.86 -12.63
N THR A 85 10.76 -5.79 -13.04
CA THR A 85 12.14 -5.86 -13.54
C THR A 85 13.17 -5.92 -12.40
N ARG A 86 12.97 -5.17 -11.31
CA ARG A 86 14.00 -4.95 -10.28
C ARG A 86 13.79 -5.75 -8.99
N ALA A 87 12.54 -5.95 -8.59
CA ALA A 87 12.17 -6.58 -7.33
C ALA A 87 10.83 -7.36 -7.47
N PRO A 88 10.78 -8.44 -8.27
CA PRO A 88 9.54 -9.16 -8.59
C PRO A 88 8.85 -9.78 -7.37
N ALA A 89 9.56 -9.94 -6.24
CA ALA A 89 9.01 -10.44 -4.99
C ALA A 89 8.33 -9.35 -4.13
N THR A 90 8.62 -8.07 -4.36
CA THR A 90 8.02 -6.96 -3.62
C THR A 90 6.62 -6.73 -4.12
N LYS A 91 5.63 -6.69 -3.22
CA LYS A 91 4.24 -6.44 -3.59
C LYS A 91 3.97 -4.95 -3.75
N LEU A 92 3.01 -4.59 -4.58
CA LEU A 92 2.50 -3.23 -4.75
C LEU A 92 1.04 -3.13 -4.36
N GLU A 93 0.70 -2.11 -3.58
CA GLU A 93 -0.67 -1.74 -3.24
C GLU A 93 -0.96 -0.32 -3.70
N SER A 94 -2.02 -0.10 -4.47
CA SER A 94 -2.52 1.24 -4.76
C SER A 94 -3.35 1.75 -3.59
N SER A 95 -3.09 2.97 -3.13
CA SER A 95 -3.82 3.65 -2.06
C SER A 95 -4.14 5.10 -2.44
N GLY A 96 -5.15 5.68 -1.78
CA GLY A 96 -5.54 7.08 -1.97
C GLY A 96 -6.48 7.28 -3.17
N GLY A 97 -7.56 8.03 -2.96
CA GLY A 97 -8.48 8.45 -4.03
C GLY A 97 -9.18 7.34 -4.82
N LEU A 98 -9.09 6.07 -4.41
CA LEU A 98 -9.70 4.94 -5.13
C LEU A 98 -11.22 4.94 -5.00
N SER A 99 -11.89 4.71 -6.13
CA SER A 99 -13.35 4.52 -6.22
C SER A 99 -13.66 3.18 -6.88
N LEU A 100 -14.92 2.73 -6.77
CA LEU A 100 -15.36 1.53 -7.49
C LEU A 100 -15.23 1.68 -9.01
N GLU A 101 -15.41 2.89 -9.52
CA GLU A 101 -15.33 3.22 -10.95
C GLU A 101 -13.89 3.10 -11.47
N SER A 102 -12.90 3.54 -10.68
CA SER A 102 -11.49 3.49 -11.08
C SER A 102 -10.79 2.17 -10.73
N ALA A 103 -11.37 1.34 -9.85
CA ALA A 103 -10.74 0.13 -9.35
C ALA A 103 -10.27 -0.83 -10.45
N ALA A 104 -11.05 -0.98 -11.53
CA ALA A 104 -10.71 -1.84 -12.65
C ALA A 104 -9.46 -1.35 -13.40
N ASP A 105 -9.32 -0.03 -13.59
CA ASP A 105 -8.17 0.57 -14.28
C ASP A 105 -6.88 0.38 -13.50
N TYR A 106 -6.93 0.58 -12.17
CA TYR A 106 -5.79 0.30 -11.30
C TYR A 106 -5.45 -1.20 -11.28
N ALA A 107 -6.43 -2.09 -11.13
CA ALA A 107 -6.19 -3.53 -11.16
C ALA A 107 -5.56 -3.99 -12.49
N ALA A 108 -5.97 -3.41 -13.61
CA ALA A 108 -5.42 -3.72 -14.93
C ALA A 108 -3.93 -3.37 -15.08
N THR A 109 -3.39 -2.51 -14.20
CA THR A 109 -1.95 -2.22 -14.20
C THR A 109 -1.10 -3.37 -13.69
N GLY A 110 -1.68 -4.30 -12.92
CA GLY A 110 -0.97 -5.43 -12.32
C GLY A 110 -0.50 -5.21 -10.88
N VAL A 111 -1.04 -4.23 -10.17
CA VAL A 111 -0.85 -4.13 -8.70
C VAL A 111 -1.45 -5.33 -7.98
N ASP A 112 -0.85 -5.72 -6.86
CA ASP A 112 -1.27 -6.89 -6.09
C ASP A 112 -2.52 -6.59 -5.26
N TYR A 113 -2.65 -5.35 -4.78
CA TYR A 113 -3.74 -4.92 -3.90
C TYR A 113 -4.26 -3.51 -4.23
N LEU A 114 -5.51 -3.26 -3.85
CA LEU A 114 -6.13 -1.95 -3.81
C LEU A 114 -6.64 -1.65 -2.40
N ALA A 115 -6.06 -0.65 -1.74
CA ALA A 115 -6.49 -0.19 -0.43
C ALA A 115 -7.66 0.79 -0.54
N VAL A 116 -8.88 0.27 -0.39
CA VAL A 116 -10.11 1.07 -0.52
C VAL A 116 -10.65 1.48 0.86
N GLY A 117 -10.19 2.64 1.36
CA GLY A 117 -10.63 3.17 2.65
C GLY A 117 -12.14 3.41 2.76
N ALA A 118 -12.82 3.68 1.65
CA ALA A 118 -14.28 3.90 1.61
C ALA A 118 -15.09 2.70 2.12
N LEU A 119 -14.52 1.49 2.09
CA LEU A 119 -15.18 0.26 2.58
C LEU A 119 -15.47 0.27 4.08
N THR A 120 -14.84 1.16 4.86
CA THR A 120 -15.05 1.24 6.31
C THR A 120 -15.56 2.60 6.78
N HIS A 121 -15.06 3.71 6.21
CA HIS A 121 -15.46 5.05 6.66
C HIS A 121 -16.68 5.63 5.92
N SER A 122 -17.06 5.07 4.77
CA SER A 122 -18.12 5.59 3.89
C SER A 122 -19.17 4.52 3.55
N VAL A 123 -19.56 3.72 4.55
CA VAL A 123 -20.49 2.59 4.34
C VAL A 123 -21.94 3.07 4.25
N ARG A 124 -22.66 2.58 3.24
CA ARG A 124 -24.13 2.66 3.19
C ARG A 124 -24.72 1.43 3.89
N VAL A 125 -25.56 1.65 4.89
CA VAL A 125 -26.24 0.56 5.62
C VAL A 125 -27.15 -0.22 4.68
N LEU A 126 -27.14 -1.55 4.82
CA LEU A 126 -28.15 -2.41 4.19
C LEU A 126 -29.43 -2.28 5.02
N ASP A 127 -30.51 -1.85 4.39
CA ASP A 127 -31.82 -1.75 5.05
C ASP A 127 -32.38 -3.15 5.29
N VAL A 128 -32.59 -3.50 6.56
CA VAL A 128 -33.03 -4.84 6.98
C VAL A 128 -34.16 -4.69 8.00
N GLY A 129 -35.34 -5.20 7.66
CA GLY A 129 -36.49 -5.33 8.55
C GLY A 129 -36.76 -6.78 8.95
N LEU A 130 -37.37 -6.97 10.11
CA LEU A 130 -37.88 -8.27 10.58
C LEU A 130 -39.39 -8.13 10.78
N ASP A 131 -40.18 -8.79 9.93
CA ASP A 131 -41.63 -8.83 10.05
C ASP A 131 -42.07 -9.96 10.99
N THR A 132 -43.02 -9.65 11.87
CA THR A 132 -43.62 -10.57 12.85
C THR A 132 -44.96 -11.10 12.38
#